data_AF-A0A2T4DGB4-F1
#
_entry.id   AF-A0A2T4DGB4-F1
#
_cell.length_a   1.000
_cell.length_b   1.000
_cell.length_c   1.000
_cell.angle_alpha   90.00
_cell.angle_beta   90.00
_cell.angle_gamma   90.00
#
_symmetry.space_group_name_H-M   'P 1'
#
loop_
_entity.id
_entity.type
_entity.pdbx_description
1 polymer ?
#
loop_
_entity_poly.entity_id
_entity_poly.type
_entity_poly.pdbx_seq_one_letter_code
_entity_poly.pdbx_strand_id
1 'polypeptide(L)'
;MNLTQKPDKTLSIQSLLNKGVSRIAPLWSLDSFVAVNPYLGLADMKFQDAMLFLHKSSKVEATLPLSFYLNALHEGIISKQDIKEALSKDGSGTVKEVEEFLYHLQEIDEQESEFKLLTLAEVASSIYSKEWSRFMVDRVSFWASAYFDKDQALWDTAPRSASLFKAWKKEAEIDFSMEAMGLKGFRKFLRLLPDNHLEAAEVALQKLEVPEGLAEAYLTGLLMTLNGWAGFAARIDWDAKLQNKDSRALEEFLSILLVWELCLKELLKSDELTNAWNAQKVKADIQLKKHNVNTAFNTQLIMQEAFDLANQRKLITKINTEKVSQSRENKPKVQAIFCIDVRS
;
A
#
# COMPACT_ATOMS: atom_id res chain seq x y z
N MET A 1 40.57 -0.34 28.25
CA MET A 1 39.13 -0.66 28.33
C MET A 1 38.38 0.65 28.16
N ASN A 2 38.10 1.05 26.91
CA ASN A 2 37.36 2.28 26.59
C ASN A 2 36.16 1.87 25.74
N LEU A 3 35.02 1.69 26.41
CA LEU A 3 33.72 1.49 25.79
C LEU A 3 33.11 2.88 25.57
N THR A 4 33.30 3.44 24.38
CA THR A 4 32.44 4.49 23.84
C THR A 4 31.84 3.98 22.54
N GLN A 5 30.95 2.98 22.66
CA GLN A 5 29.97 2.72 21.62
C GLN A 5 28.92 3.83 21.72
N LYS A 6 28.92 4.74 20.74
CA LYS A 6 27.78 5.61 20.45
C LYS A 6 26.57 4.73 20.14
N PRO A 7 25.37 5.02 20.66
CA PRO A 7 24.16 4.34 20.20
C PRO A 7 23.85 4.73 18.74
N ASP A 8 23.17 3.82 18.08
CA ASP A 8 22.92 3.66 16.64
C ASP A 8 22.55 4.91 15.82
N LYS A 9 22.91 4.85 14.53
CA LYS A 9 22.55 5.82 13.47
C LYS A 9 21.05 6.10 13.44
N THR A 10 20.60 7.25 13.92
CA THR A 10 19.29 7.81 13.57
C THR A 10 19.23 8.02 12.05
N LEU A 11 18.31 7.37 11.35
CA LEU A 11 18.08 7.64 9.92
C LEU A 11 17.64 9.10 9.71
N SER A 12 18.12 9.72 8.64
CA SER A 12 17.63 11.06 8.26
C SER A 12 16.16 11.01 7.85
N ILE A 13 15.41 12.09 8.07
CA ILE A 13 13.99 12.19 7.66
C ILE A 13 13.82 11.89 6.17
N GLN A 14 14.72 12.39 5.32
CA GLN A 14 14.75 12.07 3.90
C GLN A 14 14.81 10.56 3.66
N SER A 15 15.65 9.83 4.41
CA SER A 15 15.73 8.38 4.27
C SER A 15 14.45 7.67 4.71
N LEU A 16 13.74 8.19 5.70
CA LEU A 16 12.47 7.61 6.15
C LEU A 16 11.37 7.83 5.11
N LEU A 17 11.23 9.04 4.58
CA LEU A 17 10.29 9.33 3.50
C LEU A 17 10.57 8.44 2.28
N ASN A 18 11.85 8.34 1.88
CA ASN A 18 12.28 7.48 0.76
C ASN A 18 11.84 6.02 0.91
N LYS A 19 11.90 5.46 2.12
CA LYS A 19 11.43 4.09 2.38
C LYS A 19 9.94 3.96 2.10
N GLY A 20 9.12 4.86 2.64
CA GLY A 20 7.67 4.83 2.43
C GLY A 20 7.28 5.01 0.96
N VAL A 21 7.85 6.02 0.29
CA VAL A 21 7.52 6.31 -1.11
C VAL A 21 7.99 5.23 -2.09
N SER A 22 9.09 4.52 -1.78
CA SER A 22 9.59 3.44 -2.64
C SER A 22 8.64 2.25 -2.76
N ARG A 23 7.66 2.12 -1.86
CA ARG A 23 6.68 1.02 -1.86
C ARG A 23 5.47 1.27 -2.76
N ILE A 24 5.31 2.48 -3.28
CA ILE A 24 4.18 2.85 -4.14
C ILE A 24 4.54 2.68 -5.61
N ALA A 25 3.74 1.90 -6.34
CA ALA A 25 3.88 1.75 -7.78
C ALA A 25 3.31 2.98 -8.52
N PRO A 26 3.95 3.44 -9.62
CA PRO A 26 3.40 4.49 -10.46
C PRO A 26 2.10 4.05 -11.14
N LEU A 27 1.16 4.99 -11.29
CA LEU A 27 -0.15 4.78 -11.91
C LEU A 27 -0.41 5.81 -13.01
N TRP A 28 -0.75 5.33 -14.20
CA TRP A 28 -1.08 6.17 -15.36
C TRP A 28 -2.58 6.44 -15.45
N SER A 29 -2.91 7.58 -16.04
CA SER A 29 -4.28 7.96 -16.37
C SER A 29 -4.85 7.00 -17.41
N LEU A 30 -6.18 6.95 -17.51
CA LEU A 30 -6.88 6.07 -18.45
C LEU A 30 -6.44 6.31 -19.90
N ASP A 31 -6.14 7.56 -20.28
CA ASP A 31 -5.70 7.93 -21.64
C ASP A 31 -4.33 7.34 -22.02
N SER A 32 -3.54 6.93 -21.03
CA SER A 32 -2.22 6.32 -21.22
C SER A 32 -2.08 5.08 -20.32
N PHE A 33 -3.16 4.32 -20.13
CA PHE A 33 -3.15 3.22 -19.16
C PHE A 33 -2.20 2.12 -19.62
N VAL A 34 -1.11 1.95 -18.87
CA VAL A 34 -0.16 0.85 -19.04
C VAL A 34 -0.35 -0.10 -17.87
N ALA A 35 -0.44 -1.40 -18.16
CA ALA A 35 -0.48 -2.41 -17.12
C ALA A 35 0.86 -2.42 -16.38
N VAL A 36 0.88 -1.84 -15.17
CA VAL A 36 2.04 -1.82 -14.30
C VAL A 36 1.83 -2.82 -13.18
N ASN A 37 2.90 -3.55 -12.86
CA ASN A 37 2.90 -4.46 -11.73
C ASN A 37 2.57 -3.67 -10.45
N PRO A 38 1.43 -3.91 -9.78
CA PRO A 38 1.07 -3.19 -8.55
C PRO A 38 2.08 -3.43 -7.41
N TYR A 39 2.92 -4.46 -7.53
CA TYR A 39 3.99 -4.79 -6.59
C TYR A 39 5.36 -4.26 -7.01
N LEU A 40 5.45 -3.34 -7.97
CA LEU A 40 6.73 -2.82 -8.46
C LEU A 40 7.62 -2.27 -7.32
N GLY A 41 7.04 -1.55 -6.36
CA GLY A 41 7.74 -1.02 -5.17
C GLY A 41 8.11 -2.08 -4.12
N LEU A 42 7.72 -3.33 -4.33
CA LEU A 42 7.96 -4.48 -3.45
C LEU A 42 8.70 -5.60 -4.18
N ALA A 43 9.27 -5.32 -5.37
CA ALA A 43 9.92 -6.31 -6.21
C ALA A 43 11.22 -6.90 -5.59
N ASP A 44 11.77 -6.24 -4.57
CA ASP A 44 12.87 -6.73 -3.74
C ASP A 44 12.43 -7.76 -2.69
N MET A 45 11.13 -7.93 -2.46
CA MET A 45 10.56 -8.86 -1.50
C MET A 45 10.06 -10.14 -2.17
N LYS A 46 10.02 -11.25 -1.41
CA LYS A 46 9.23 -12.41 -1.81
C LYS A 46 7.76 -12.06 -1.78
N PHE A 47 6.96 -12.70 -2.64
CA PHE A 47 5.52 -12.43 -2.72
C PHE A 47 4.81 -12.52 -1.36
N GLN A 48 5.05 -13.58 -0.59
CA GLN A 48 4.44 -13.76 0.74
C GLN A 48 4.79 -12.60 1.69
N ASP A 49 6.05 -12.16 1.71
CA ASP A 49 6.52 -11.05 2.55
C ASP A 49 5.91 -9.71 2.12
N ALA A 50 5.86 -9.45 0.80
CA ALA A 50 5.24 -8.27 0.23
C ALA A 50 3.74 -8.19 0.58
N MET A 51 3.04 -9.32 0.49
CA MET A 51 1.61 -9.36 0.77
C MET A 51 1.35 -9.20 2.28
N LEU A 52 2.17 -9.82 3.13
CA LEU A 52 2.06 -9.66 4.58
C LEU A 52 2.34 -8.22 5.00
N PHE A 53 3.32 -7.57 4.38
CA PHE A 53 3.64 -6.17 4.59
C PHE A 53 2.43 -5.29 4.23
N LEU A 54 1.88 -5.41 3.01
CA LEU A 54 0.72 -4.63 2.57
C LEU A 54 -0.56 -4.90 3.39
N HIS A 55 -0.76 -6.14 3.81
CA HIS A 55 -1.87 -6.52 4.69
C HIS A 55 -1.76 -5.79 6.04
N LYS A 56 -0.59 -5.90 6.69
CA LYS A 56 -0.35 -5.25 8.00
C LYS A 56 -0.29 -3.73 7.91
N SER A 57 0.18 -3.14 6.81
CA SER A 57 0.29 -1.68 6.65
C SER A 57 -1.01 -1.02 6.19
N SER A 58 -1.82 -1.72 5.39
CA SER A 58 -2.91 -1.10 4.63
C SER A 58 -4.18 -1.96 4.45
N LYS A 59 -4.22 -3.17 5.01
CA LYS A 59 -5.33 -4.13 4.86
C LYS A 59 -5.64 -4.45 3.39
N VAL A 60 -4.58 -4.53 2.57
CA VAL A 60 -4.70 -5.04 1.20
C VAL A 60 -4.83 -6.55 1.27
N GLU A 61 -5.93 -7.07 0.71
CA GLU A 61 -6.12 -8.50 0.51
C GLU A 61 -5.42 -8.92 -0.79
N ALA A 62 -4.46 -9.83 -0.66
CA ALA A 62 -3.66 -10.31 -1.78
C ALA A 62 -4.34 -11.41 -2.60
N THR A 63 -5.34 -12.03 -2.01
CA THR A 63 -5.97 -13.28 -2.44
C THR A 63 -7.47 -13.14 -2.31
N LEU A 64 -8.22 -14.00 -2.98
CA LEU A 64 -9.66 -14.13 -2.76
C LEU A 64 -9.96 -14.65 -1.34
N PRO A 65 -11.17 -14.42 -0.80
CA PRO A 65 -11.58 -14.95 0.50
C PRO A 65 -11.45 -16.48 0.57
N LEU A 66 -11.24 -17.02 1.77
CA LEU A 66 -11.01 -18.46 1.96
C LEU A 66 -12.19 -19.30 1.43
N SER A 67 -13.41 -18.80 1.61
CA SER A 67 -14.65 -19.39 1.10
C SER A 67 -14.63 -19.65 -0.41
N PHE A 68 -13.96 -18.81 -1.20
CA PHE A 68 -13.80 -19.02 -2.63
C PHE A 68 -13.00 -20.31 -2.91
N TYR A 69 -11.87 -20.50 -2.23
CA TYR A 69 -11.04 -21.69 -2.44
C TYR A 69 -11.68 -22.96 -1.89
N LEU A 70 -12.41 -22.86 -0.77
CA LEU A 70 -13.19 -23.97 -0.23
C LEU A 70 -14.24 -24.45 -1.25
N ASN A 71 -14.95 -23.51 -1.89
CA ASN A 71 -15.90 -23.84 -2.96
C ASN A 71 -15.18 -24.47 -4.16
N ALA A 72 -14.05 -23.91 -4.60
CA ALA A 72 -13.26 -24.45 -5.71
C ALA A 72 -12.73 -25.87 -5.42
N LEU A 73 -12.40 -26.18 -4.16
CA LEU A 73 -12.03 -27.52 -3.71
C LEU A 73 -13.24 -28.46 -3.73
N HIS A 74 -14.40 -28.02 -3.22
CA HIS A 74 -15.63 -28.81 -3.21
C HIS A 74 -16.13 -29.14 -4.63
N GLU A 75 -16.02 -28.20 -5.56
CA GLU A 75 -16.35 -28.39 -6.98
C GLU A 75 -15.31 -29.23 -7.75
N GLY A 76 -14.20 -29.60 -7.10
CA GLY A 76 -13.11 -30.37 -7.72
C GLY A 76 -12.28 -29.57 -8.73
N ILE A 77 -12.39 -28.24 -8.74
CA ILE A 77 -11.50 -27.36 -9.52
C ILE A 77 -10.08 -27.49 -8.96
N ILE A 78 -9.94 -27.27 -7.64
CA ILE A 78 -8.71 -27.56 -6.89
C ILE A 78 -8.74 -29.03 -6.49
N SER A 79 -7.66 -29.76 -6.77
CA SER A 79 -7.48 -31.14 -6.34
C SER A 79 -6.49 -31.26 -5.19
N LYS A 80 -6.53 -32.38 -4.45
CA LYS A 80 -5.53 -32.70 -3.42
C LYS A 80 -4.09 -32.70 -3.97
N GLN A 81 -3.91 -33.03 -5.24
CA GLN A 81 -2.59 -33.02 -5.87
C GLN A 81 -2.07 -31.59 -6.07
N ASP A 82 -2.96 -30.65 -6.43
CA ASP A 82 -2.60 -29.23 -6.57
C ASP A 82 -2.20 -28.65 -5.19
N ILE A 83 -2.92 -29.01 -4.12
CA ILE A 83 -2.57 -28.64 -2.73
C ILE A 83 -1.22 -29.24 -2.32
N LYS A 84 -0.99 -30.52 -2.60
CA LYS A 84 0.28 -31.20 -2.30
C LYS A 84 1.47 -30.49 -2.96
N GLU A 85 1.30 -30.10 -4.22
CA GLU A 85 2.34 -29.39 -4.97
C GLU A 85 2.55 -27.97 -4.42
N ALA A 86 1.48 -27.25 -4.08
CA ALA A 86 1.57 -25.94 -3.42
C ALA A 86 2.33 -26.01 -2.08
N LEU A 87 2.01 -26.99 -1.22
CA LEU A 87 2.70 -27.24 0.04
C LEU A 87 4.18 -27.57 -0.16
N SER A 88 4.53 -28.29 -1.23
CA SER A 88 5.94 -28.63 -1.52
C SER A 88 6.79 -27.43 -1.91
N LYS A 89 6.16 -26.38 -2.47
CA LYS A 89 6.82 -25.12 -2.84
C LYS A 89 6.87 -24.14 -1.67
N ASP A 90 6.08 -24.36 -0.63
CA ASP A 90 6.06 -23.49 0.53
C ASP A 90 7.34 -23.64 1.36
N GLY A 91 8.13 -22.57 1.41
CA GLY A 91 9.38 -22.53 2.16
C GLY A 91 9.21 -22.41 3.67
N SER A 92 7.98 -22.18 4.16
CA SER A 92 7.70 -22.05 5.61
C SER A 92 7.74 -23.39 6.33
N GLY A 93 7.40 -24.49 5.64
CA GLY A 93 7.52 -25.85 6.15
C GLY A 93 6.55 -26.20 7.29
N THR A 94 5.52 -25.36 7.51
CA THR A 94 4.66 -25.42 8.69
C THR A 94 3.69 -26.61 8.67
N VAL A 95 3.21 -27.01 7.49
CA VAL A 95 2.39 -28.23 7.28
C VAL A 95 2.86 -28.87 5.99
N LYS A 96 3.11 -30.19 6.00
CA LYS A 96 3.60 -30.92 4.81
C LYS A 96 2.60 -31.93 4.27
N GLU A 97 1.71 -32.42 5.12
CA GLU A 97 0.72 -33.42 4.75
C GLU A 97 -0.61 -32.76 4.37
N VAL A 98 -1.21 -33.23 3.28
CA VAL A 98 -2.44 -32.63 2.72
C VAL A 98 -3.61 -32.79 3.68
N GLU A 99 -3.75 -33.95 4.31
CA GLU A 99 -4.83 -34.24 5.24
C GLU A 99 -4.80 -33.34 6.49
N GLU A 100 -3.60 -33.09 7.03
CA GLU A 100 -3.41 -32.16 8.16
C GLU A 100 -3.75 -30.73 7.75
N PHE A 101 -3.31 -30.31 6.56
CA PHE A 101 -3.63 -28.99 6.03
C PHE A 101 -5.13 -28.78 5.85
N LEU A 102 -5.83 -29.77 5.30
CA LEU A 102 -7.29 -29.71 5.12
C LEU A 102 -8.05 -29.70 6.45
N TYR A 103 -7.53 -30.38 7.48
CA TYR A 103 -8.11 -30.30 8.83
C TYR A 103 -7.96 -28.90 9.40
N HIS A 104 -6.76 -28.31 9.34
CA HIS A 104 -6.54 -26.93 9.80
C HIS A 104 -7.38 -25.92 9.02
N LEU A 105 -7.54 -26.13 7.71
CA LEU A 105 -8.34 -25.26 6.85
C LEU A 105 -9.80 -25.10 7.34
N GLN A 106 -10.36 -26.11 7.99
CA GLN A 106 -11.72 -26.08 8.54
C GLN A 106 -11.82 -25.34 9.89
N GLU A 107 -10.71 -25.27 10.62
CA GLU A 107 -10.63 -24.68 11.97
C GLU A 107 -10.09 -23.24 11.96
N ILE A 108 -9.79 -22.68 10.79
CA ILE A 108 -9.29 -21.31 10.68
C ILE A 108 -10.36 -20.31 11.09
N ASP A 109 -10.03 -19.52 12.12
CA ASP A 109 -10.73 -18.30 12.42
C ASP A 109 -10.21 -17.17 11.54
N GLU A 110 -11.02 -16.71 10.59
CA GLU A 110 -10.68 -15.59 9.70
C GLU A 110 -10.40 -14.29 10.49
N GLN A 111 -10.92 -14.14 11.71
CA GLN A 111 -10.72 -12.95 12.54
C GLN A 111 -9.28 -12.83 13.07
N GLU A 112 -8.53 -13.92 13.20
CA GLU A 112 -7.12 -13.87 13.60
C GLU A 112 -6.24 -13.10 12.60
N SER A 113 -6.73 -12.91 11.37
CA SER A 113 -6.00 -12.20 10.32
C SER A 113 -6.14 -10.67 10.37
N GLU A 114 -7.00 -10.09 11.21
CA GLU A 114 -7.47 -8.71 11.02
C GLU A 114 -6.50 -7.57 11.38
N PHE A 115 -5.24 -7.84 11.76
CA PHE A 115 -4.36 -6.75 12.17
C PHE A 115 -4.00 -5.79 11.01
N LYS A 116 -4.38 -4.52 11.17
CA LYS A 116 -3.92 -3.38 10.38
C LYS A 116 -3.26 -2.33 11.29
N LEU A 117 -2.10 -1.81 10.89
CA LEU A 117 -1.54 -0.58 11.43
C LEU A 117 -2.45 0.58 11.05
N LEU A 118 -3.01 1.24 12.06
CA LEU A 118 -3.94 2.34 11.87
C LEU A 118 -3.16 3.64 11.80
N THR A 119 -3.66 4.55 10.99
CA THR A 119 -3.29 5.97 11.01
C THR A 119 -3.83 6.65 12.27
N LEU A 120 -3.25 7.78 12.65
CA LEU A 120 -3.78 8.60 13.72
C LEU A 120 -5.20 9.09 13.38
N ALA A 121 -5.48 9.46 12.13
CA ALA A 121 -6.84 9.82 11.72
C ALA A 121 -7.85 8.68 11.94
N GLU A 122 -7.50 7.43 11.65
CA GLU A 122 -8.35 6.27 11.93
C GLU A 122 -8.54 6.03 13.44
N VAL A 123 -7.47 6.17 14.24
CA VAL A 123 -7.58 6.09 15.71
C VAL A 123 -8.50 7.19 16.23
N ALA A 124 -8.32 8.43 15.78
CA ALA A 124 -9.18 9.54 16.12
C ALA A 124 -10.63 9.30 15.69
N SER A 125 -10.85 8.69 14.53
CA SER A 125 -12.19 8.33 14.06
C SER A 125 -12.91 7.37 15.00
N SER A 126 -12.18 6.36 15.51
CA SER A 126 -12.73 5.38 16.45
C SER A 126 -13.12 5.98 17.81
N ILE A 127 -12.42 7.02 18.27
CA ILE A 127 -12.65 7.64 19.59
C ILE A 127 -13.77 8.67 19.53
N TYR A 128 -13.73 9.54 18.53
CA TYR A 128 -14.60 10.72 18.48
C TYR A 128 -15.91 10.52 17.71
N SER A 129 -16.20 9.30 17.25
CA SER A 129 -17.36 8.97 16.40
C SER A 129 -17.52 9.93 15.20
N LYS A 130 -16.38 10.36 14.65
CA LYS A 130 -16.28 11.26 13.50
C LYS A 130 -15.39 10.63 12.46
N GLU A 131 -15.80 10.65 11.21
CA GLU A 131 -15.06 10.06 10.09
C GLU A 131 -13.86 10.94 9.64
N TRP A 132 -12.96 11.32 10.55
CA TRP A 132 -11.73 12.09 10.28
C TRP A 132 -10.88 11.50 9.16
N SER A 133 -10.67 10.18 9.14
CA SER A 133 -9.90 9.52 8.07
C SER A 133 -10.56 9.72 6.70
N ARG A 134 -11.86 9.43 6.60
CA ARG A 134 -12.63 9.65 5.36
C ARG A 134 -12.68 11.11 4.94
N PHE A 135 -12.85 12.02 5.90
CA PHE A 135 -12.87 13.45 5.63
C PHE A 135 -11.54 13.95 5.07
N MET A 136 -10.42 13.48 5.64
CA MET A 136 -9.08 13.77 5.10
C MET A 136 -8.94 13.24 3.66
N VAL A 137 -9.36 12.01 3.40
CA VAL A 137 -9.37 11.41 2.05
C VAL A 137 -10.16 12.28 1.08
N ASP A 138 -11.36 12.72 1.45
CA ASP A 138 -12.21 13.56 0.61
C ASP A 138 -11.56 14.93 0.32
N ARG A 139 -10.98 15.58 1.33
CA ARG A 139 -10.33 16.90 1.15
C ARG A 139 -9.06 16.81 0.32
N VAL A 140 -8.20 15.84 0.59
CA VAL A 140 -6.97 15.64 -0.19
C VAL A 140 -7.30 15.23 -1.61
N SER A 141 -8.29 14.35 -1.81
CA SER A 141 -8.71 13.94 -3.16
C SER A 141 -9.29 15.10 -3.95
N PHE A 142 -10.12 15.94 -3.34
CA PHE A 142 -10.68 17.14 -3.98
C PHE A 142 -9.59 18.12 -4.40
N TRP A 143 -8.63 18.38 -3.52
CA TRP A 143 -7.48 19.24 -3.86
C TRP A 143 -6.63 18.60 -4.96
N ALA A 144 -6.27 17.33 -4.85
CA ALA A 144 -5.45 16.61 -5.82
C ALA A 144 -6.12 16.57 -7.19
N SER A 145 -7.44 16.38 -7.26
CA SER A 145 -8.18 16.43 -8.52
C SER A 145 -8.11 17.78 -9.19
N ALA A 146 -8.17 18.88 -8.43
CA ALA A 146 -8.05 20.23 -8.98
C ALA A 146 -6.60 20.57 -9.37
N TYR A 147 -5.63 20.15 -8.57
CA TYR A 147 -4.21 20.45 -8.78
C TYR A 147 -3.60 19.67 -9.96
N PHE A 148 -4.00 18.39 -10.12
CA PHE A 148 -3.47 17.54 -11.19
C PHE A 148 -4.25 17.62 -12.50
N ASP A 149 -5.40 18.30 -12.52
CA ASP A 149 -6.16 18.54 -13.74
C ASP A 149 -5.38 19.49 -14.67
N LYS A 150 -4.92 18.96 -15.79
CA LYS A 150 -4.12 19.69 -16.78
C LYS A 150 -4.98 20.50 -17.76
N ASP A 151 -6.28 20.19 -17.88
CA ASP A 151 -7.10 20.62 -19.02
C ASP A 151 -8.46 21.27 -18.67
N GLN A 152 -8.97 21.20 -17.43
CA GLN A 152 -10.32 21.75 -17.12
C GLN A 152 -10.42 22.78 -15.98
N ALA A 153 -9.38 23.03 -15.19
CA ALA A 153 -9.42 24.08 -14.18
C ALA A 153 -9.27 25.49 -14.81
N LEU A 154 -10.36 26.25 -14.86
CA LEU A 154 -10.39 27.67 -15.30
C LEU A 154 -9.57 28.63 -14.42
N TRP A 155 -9.15 28.17 -13.22
CA TRP A 155 -8.33 28.92 -12.29
C TRP A 155 -7.06 28.13 -11.93
N ASP A 156 -5.90 28.58 -12.40
CA ASP A 156 -4.60 28.16 -11.84
C ASP A 156 -4.51 28.70 -10.41
N THR A 157 -4.80 27.87 -9.40
CA THR A 157 -4.83 28.27 -7.98
C THR A 157 -3.43 28.48 -7.38
N ALA A 158 -2.39 27.94 -8.02
CA ALA A 158 -0.99 28.17 -7.69
C ALA A 158 -0.12 28.34 -8.96
N PRO A 159 0.94 29.17 -8.94
CA PRO A 159 1.90 29.20 -10.04
C PRO A 159 2.49 27.79 -10.22
N ARG A 160 2.52 27.27 -11.45
CA ARG A 160 3.07 25.94 -11.79
C ARG A 160 4.56 25.75 -11.41
N SER A 161 5.23 26.80 -10.95
CA SER A 161 6.60 26.79 -10.41
C SER A 161 6.67 26.53 -8.90
N ALA A 162 5.55 26.49 -8.19
CA ALA A 162 5.50 26.16 -6.78
C ALA A 162 5.52 24.63 -6.59
N SER A 163 6.23 24.18 -5.56
CA SER A 163 6.23 22.76 -5.16
C SER A 163 4.81 22.30 -4.79
N LEU A 164 4.53 21.01 -4.96
CA LEU A 164 3.23 20.39 -4.71
C LEU A 164 2.72 20.68 -3.28
N PHE A 165 3.59 20.50 -2.28
CA PHE A 165 3.29 20.77 -0.88
C PHE A 165 2.96 22.24 -0.63
N LYS A 166 3.71 23.16 -1.23
CA LYS A 166 3.48 24.60 -1.06
C LYS A 166 2.16 25.05 -1.70
N ALA A 167 1.83 24.50 -2.86
CA ALA A 167 0.54 24.75 -3.50
C ALA A 167 -0.63 24.28 -2.63
N TRP A 168 -0.55 23.04 -2.11
CA TRP A 168 -1.54 22.52 -1.17
C TRP A 168 -1.67 23.38 0.09
N LYS A 169 -0.55 23.69 0.74
CA LYS A 169 -0.55 24.41 2.01
C LYS A 169 -1.22 25.78 1.87
N LYS A 170 -0.93 26.52 0.81
CA LYS A 170 -1.54 27.84 0.53
C LYS A 170 -3.07 27.78 0.45
N GLU A 171 -3.62 26.72 -0.16
CA GLU A 171 -5.07 26.52 -0.24
C GLU A 171 -5.65 26.00 1.07
N ALA A 172 -4.97 25.07 1.74
CA ALA A 172 -5.40 24.53 3.02
C ALA A 172 -5.40 25.60 4.14
N GLU A 173 -4.57 26.64 4.05
CA GLU A 173 -4.55 27.78 4.98
C GLU A 173 -5.76 28.72 4.86
N ILE A 174 -6.53 28.64 3.76
CA ILE A 174 -7.77 29.41 3.57
C ILE A 174 -9.02 28.55 3.71
N ASP A 175 -8.93 27.25 3.43
CA ASP A 175 -10.02 26.28 3.51
C ASP A 175 -10.62 26.13 4.92
N PHE A 176 -11.90 26.47 5.07
CA PHE A 176 -12.63 26.41 6.34
C PHE A 176 -13.15 25.01 6.69
N SER A 177 -13.06 24.04 5.77
CA SER A 177 -13.74 22.74 5.87
C SER A 177 -13.41 21.98 7.17
N MET A 178 -12.16 22.03 7.63
CA MET A 178 -11.75 21.37 8.88
C MET A 178 -12.34 22.00 10.14
N GLU A 179 -12.39 23.32 10.17
CA GLU A 179 -12.93 24.05 11.31
C GLU A 179 -14.46 23.94 11.36
N ALA A 180 -15.09 23.78 10.20
CA ALA A 180 -16.50 23.41 10.07
C ALA A 180 -16.77 21.98 10.58
N MET A 181 -15.91 21.02 10.26
CA MET A 181 -15.96 19.63 10.78
C MET A 181 -15.69 19.54 12.30
N GLY A 182 -15.13 20.61 12.86
CA GLY A 182 -14.96 20.79 14.31
C GLY A 182 -13.52 20.77 14.79
N LEU A 183 -12.52 20.69 13.90
CA LEU A 183 -11.11 20.83 14.26
C LEU A 183 -10.74 22.32 14.34
N LYS A 184 -11.12 22.96 15.44
CA LYS A 184 -10.95 24.40 15.63
C LYS A 184 -9.47 24.78 15.65
N GLY A 185 -9.13 25.86 14.95
CA GLY A 185 -7.76 26.38 14.88
C GLY A 185 -6.87 25.75 13.81
N PHE A 186 -7.41 24.87 12.95
CA PHE A 186 -6.68 24.21 11.87
C PHE A 186 -5.85 25.18 11.01
N ARG A 187 -6.48 26.20 10.42
CA ARG A 187 -5.77 27.13 9.53
C ARG A 187 -4.71 27.94 10.27
N LYS A 188 -4.99 28.31 11.53
CA LYS A 188 -4.03 29.03 12.37
C LYS A 188 -2.80 28.18 12.67
N PHE A 189 -3.00 26.91 12.99
CA PHE A 189 -1.92 25.97 13.26
C PHE A 189 -1.11 25.66 12.00
N LEU A 190 -1.78 25.42 10.87
CA LEU A 190 -1.13 25.14 9.58
C LEU A 190 -0.16 26.26 9.14
N ARG A 191 -0.53 27.53 9.35
CA ARG A 191 0.34 28.71 9.08
C ARG A 191 1.63 28.75 9.91
N LEU A 192 1.67 28.04 11.05
CA LEU A 192 2.87 27.98 11.89
C LEU A 192 3.86 26.91 11.41
N LEU A 193 3.42 25.97 10.57
CA LEU A 193 4.28 24.94 10.04
C LEU A 193 5.22 25.53 8.97
N PRO A 194 6.39 24.91 8.72
CA PRO A 194 7.29 25.32 7.65
C PRO A 194 6.65 25.25 6.26
N ASP A 195 7.16 26.05 5.31
CA ASP A 195 6.78 25.96 3.89
C ASP A 195 7.53 24.85 3.15
N ASN A 196 8.65 24.37 3.72
CA ASN A 196 9.42 23.26 3.18
C ASN A 196 8.79 21.92 3.61
N HIS A 197 8.54 21.03 2.65
CA HIS A 197 7.88 19.76 2.91
C HIS A 197 8.69 18.83 3.82
N LEU A 198 10.02 18.81 3.69
CA LEU A 198 10.89 17.97 4.54
C LEU A 198 10.88 18.45 5.98
N GLU A 199 10.96 19.76 6.20
CA GLU A 199 10.88 20.35 7.54
C GLU A 199 9.50 20.12 8.17
N ALA A 200 8.41 20.25 7.40
CA ALA A 200 7.07 19.96 7.87
C ALA A 200 6.88 18.47 8.21
N ALA A 201 7.41 17.57 7.38
CA ALA A 201 7.39 16.13 7.63
C ALA A 201 8.23 15.74 8.85
N GLU A 202 9.37 16.40 9.06
CA GLU A 202 10.21 16.23 10.26
C GLU A 202 9.43 16.60 11.53
N VAL A 203 8.80 17.79 11.54
CA VAL A 203 7.95 18.22 12.66
C VAL A 203 6.83 17.21 12.90
N ALA A 204 6.15 16.77 11.84
CA ALA A 204 5.06 15.82 11.94
C ALA A 204 5.52 14.48 12.54
N LEU A 205 6.60 13.88 12.02
CA LEU A 205 7.10 12.59 12.52
C LEU A 205 7.59 12.67 13.96
N GLN A 206 8.30 13.73 14.32
CA GLN A 206 8.75 13.97 15.70
C GLN A 206 7.55 14.07 16.65
N LYS A 207 6.53 14.84 16.28
CA LYS A 207 5.33 15.06 17.10
C LYS A 207 4.40 13.87 17.14
N LEU A 208 4.28 13.10 16.06
CA LEU A 208 3.51 11.85 16.04
C LEU A 208 4.20 10.75 16.86
N GLU A 209 5.51 10.87 17.07
CA GLU A 209 6.35 9.93 17.83
C GLU A 209 6.25 8.52 17.25
N VAL A 210 6.34 8.41 15.93
CA VAL A 210 6.37 7.13 15.21
C VAL A 210 7.77 6.54 15.35
N PRO A 211 7.92 5.33 15.94
CA PRO A 211 9.21 4.66 16.03
C PRO A 211 9.82 4.43 14.66
N GLU A 212 11.15 4.53 14.56
CA GLU A 212 11.88 4.35 13.31
C GLU A 212 11.61 2.98 12.65
N GLY A 213 11.51 1.91 13.45
CA GLY A 213 11.17 0.56 12.98
C GLY A 213 9.74 0.43 12.43
N LEU A 214 8.84 1.36 12.74
CA LEU A 214 7.47 1.40 12.23
C LEU A 214 7.29 2.39 11.08
N ALA A 215 8.26 3.28 10.84
CA ALA A 215 8.11 4.39 9.91
C ALA A 215 7.80 3.92 8.49
N GLU A 216 8.48 2.88 7.98
CA GLU A 216 8.24 2.39 6.62
C GLU A 216 6.79 1.89 6.43
N ALA A 217 6.29 1.05 7.35
CA ALA A 217 4.93 0.53 7.29
C ALA A 217 3.89 1.64 7.49
N TYR A 218 4.14 2.59 8.39
CA TYR A 218 3.23 3.72 8.66
C TYR A 218 3.13 4.67 7.47
N LEU A 219 4.26 5.09 6.90
CA LEU A 219 4.31 5.99 5.75
C LEU A 219 3.72 5.33 4.49
N THR A 220 3.96 4.04 4.29
CA THR A 220 3.30 3.27 3.22
C THR A 220 1.80 3.21 3.47
N GLY A 221 1.35 2.90 4.69
CA GLY A 221 -0.06 2.86 5.06
C GLY A 221 -0.78 4.18 4.79
N LEU A 222 -0.15 5.32 5.11
CA LEU A 222 -0.69 6.66 4.79
C LEU A 222 -0.89 6.84 3.28
N LEU A 223 0.12 6.52 2.47
CA LEU A 223 0.02 6.64 1.01
C LEU A 223 -1.04 5.69 0.43
N MET A 224 -1.15 4.48 0.97
CA MET A 224 -2.12 3.48 0.53
C MET A 224 -3.57 3.90 0.83
N THR A 225 -3.83 4.74 1.83
CA THR A 225 -5.15 5.35 2.06
C THR A 225 -5.62 6.17 0.85
N LEU A 226 -4.68 6.72 0.06
CA LEU A 226 -4.94 7.47 -1.17
C LEU A 226 -4.14 6.87 -2.35
N ASN A 227 -4.14 5.53 -2.48
CA ASN A 227 -3.27 4.81 -3.42
C ASN A 227 -3.35 5.34 -4.87
N GLY A 228 -4.53 5.72 -5.35
CA GLY A 228 -4.68 6.31 -6.69
C GLY A 228 -3.88 7.60 -6.88
N TRP A 229 -4.00 8.55 -5.95
CA TRP A 229 -3.26 9.83 -5.99
C TRP A 229 -1.78 9.66 -5.68
N ALA A 230 -1.44 8.76 -4.75
CA ALA A 230 -0.06 8.41 -4.48
C ALA A 230 0.61 7.79 -5.72
N GLY A 231 -0.07 6.86 -6.40
CA GLY A 231 0.41 6.27 -7.65
C GLY A 231 0.54 7.31 -8.77
N PHE A 232 -0.37 8.28 -8.84
CA PHE A 232 -0.25 9.39 -9.79
C PHE A 232 0.97 10.27 -9.50
N ALA A 233 1.21 10.63 -8.23
CA ALA A 233 2.40 11.36 -7.83
C ALA A 233 3.70 10.55 -8.09
N ALA A 234 3.67 9.24 -7.84
CA ALA A 234 4.75 8.32 -8.18
C ALA A 234 5.04 8.29 -9.69
N ARG A 235 4.00 8.36 -10.53
CA ARG A 235 4.15 8.50 -11.98
C ARG A 235 4.83 9.81 -12.36
N ILE A 236 4.48 10.94 -11.73
CA ILE A 236 5.13 12.23 -12.01
C ILE A 236 6.64 12.11 -11.77
N ASP A 237 7.03 11.47 -10.66
CA ASP A 237 8.44 11.24 -10.34
C ASP A 237 9.12 10.28 -11.33
N TRP A 238 8.40 9.26 -11.79
CA TRP A 238 8.86 8.34 -12.83
C TRP A 238 9.11 9.05 -14.17
N ASP A 239 8.12 9.80 -14.65
CA ASP A 239 8.18 10.54 -15.92
C ASP A 239 9.31 11.59 -15.90
N ALA A 240 9.52 12.26 -14.75
CA ALA A 240 10.64 13.18 -14.56
C ALA A 240 11.99 12.47 -14.68
N LYS A 241 12.15 11.31 -14.03
CA LYS A 241 13.39 10.50 -14.11
C LYS A 241 13.70 10.07 -15.54
N LEU A 242 12.70 9.64 -16.32
CA LEU A 242 12.88 9.30 -17.74
C LEU A 242 13.41 10.49 -18.57
N GLN A 243 13.07 11.71 -18.17
CA GLN A 243 13.55 12.94 -18.81
C GLN A 243 14.85 13.49 -18.19
N ASN A 244 15.52 12.73 -17.31
CA ASN A 244 16.66 13.19 -16.50
C ASN A 244 16.37 14.48 -15.71
N LYS A 245 15.13 14.62 -15.23
CA LYS A 245 14.70 15.70 -14.32
C LYS A 245 14.47 15.13 -12.93
N ASP A 246 14.69 15.96 -11.92
CA ASP A 246 14.34 15.64 -10.55
C ASP A 246 12.90 16.05 -10.25
N SER A 247 12.19 15.19 -9.54
CA SER A 247 10.86 15.46 -8.99
C SER A 247 10.73 14.76 -7.63
N ARG A 248 9.94 15.36 -6.75
CA ARG A 248 9.68 14.92 -5.38
C ARG A 248 8.19 14.87 -5.08
N ALA A 249 7.35 14.70 -6.11
CA ALA A 249 5.90 14.83 -6.01
C ALA A 249 5.32 13.85 -4.98
N LEU A 250 5.78 12.60 -4.96
CA LEU A 250 5.29 11.61 -4.01
C LEU A 250 5.74 11.90 -2.57
N GLU A 251 6.98 12.39 -2.38
CA GLU A 251 7.48 12.79 -1.06
C GLU A 251 6.74 14.01 -0.51
N GLU A 252 6.46 14.99 -1.37
CA GLU A 252 5.66 16.15 -1.03
C GLU A 252 4.21 15.75 -0.70
N PHE A 253 3.62 14.83 -1.47
CA PHE A 253 2.29 14.30 -1.20
C PHE A 253 2.23 13.55 0.14
N LEU A 254 3.22 12.71 0.45
CA LEU A 254 3.33 12.08 1.77
C LEU A 254 3.43 13.11 2.90
N SER A 255 4.16 14.20 2.67
CA SER A 255 4.30 15.29 3.64
C SER A 255 2.96 15.99 3.91
N ILE A 256 2.09 16.13 2.90
CA ILE A 256 0.71 16.60 3.07
C ILE A 256 -0.05 15.68 4.04
N LEU A 257 -0.02 14.37 3.81
CA LEU A 257 -0.72 13.39 4.65
C LEU A 257 -0.20 13.42 6.11
N LEU A 258 1.11 13.54 6.29
CA LEU A 258 1.71 13.67 7.63
C LEU A 258 1.27 14.95 8.35
N VAL A 259 1.13 16.08 7.64
CA VAL A 259 0.65 17.32 8.24
C VAL A 259 -0.82 17.18 8.69
N TRP A 260 -1.66 16.48 7.93
CA TRP A 260 -3.03 16.18 8.35
C TRP A 260 -3.07 15.40 9.67
N GLU A 261 -2.25 14.36 9.79
CA GLU A 261 -2.10 13.57 11.01
C GLU A 261 -1.61 14.43 12.18
N LEU A 262 -0.60 15.28 11.94
CA LEU A 262 -0.08 16.22 12.94
C LEU A 262 -1.16 17.18 13.44
N CYS A 263 -1.93 17.79 12.53
CA CYS A 263 -2.99 18.71 12.91
C CYS A 263 -4.05 18.04 13.78
N LEU A 264 -4.42 16.80 13.46
CA LEU A 264 -5.36 16.03 14.30
C LEU A 264 -4.78 15.77 15.68
N LYS A 265 -3.50 15.36 15.79
CA LYS A 265 -2.83 15.11 17.08
C LYS A 265 -2.84 16.37 17.96
N GLU A 266 -2.43 17.50 17.42
CA GLU A 266 -2.18 18.73 18.17
C GLU A 266 -3.48 19.50 18.49
N LEU A 267 -4.52 19.39 17.67
CA LEU A 267 -5.77 20.16 17.85
C LEU A 267 -6.88 19.39 18.55
N LEU A 268 -6.95 18.06 18.42
CA LEU A 268 -7.88 17.25 19.23
C LEU A 268 -7.36 17.06 20.65
N LYS A 269 -6.03 16.90 20.80
CA LYS A 269 -5.25 16.87 22.03
C LYS A 269 -6.02 16.37 23.27
N SER A 270 -6.22 15.06 23.33
CA SER A 270 -6.75 14.37 24.50
C SER A 270 -5.82 13.27 24.98
N ASP A 271 -5.91 12.96 26.27
CA ASP A 271 -5.18 11.84 26.87
C ASP A 271 -5.66 10.50 26.28
N GLU A 272 -6.96 10.40 25.97
CA GLU A 272 -7.55 9.21 25.33
C GLU A 272 -6.95 8.94 23.95
N LEU A 273 -6.87 9.95 23.08
CA LEU A 273 -6.24 9.84 21.76
C LEU A 273 -4.76 9.50 21.88
N THR A 274 -4.06 10.13 22.82
CA THR A 274 -2.62 9.89 23.04
C THR A 274 -2.37 8.45 23.50
N ASN A 275 -3.18 7.95 24.44
CA ASN A 275 -3.08 6.59 24.95
C ASN A 275 -3.42 5.55 23.89
N ALA A 276 -4.51 5.75 23.14
CA ALA A 276 -4.91 4.86 22.05
C ALA A 276 -3.86 4.83 20.93
N TRP A 277 -3.30 5.99 20.57
CA TRP A 277 -2.24 6.07 19.58
C TRP A 277 -0.96 5.34 20.03
N ASN A 278 -0.55 5.52 21.28
CA ASN A 278 0.59 4.81 21.84
C ASN A 278 0.35 3.29 21.92
N ALA A 279 -0.83 2.87 22.35
CA ALA A 279 -1.21 1.46 22.38
C ALA A 279 -1.17 0.84 20.97
N GLN A 280 -1.64 1.57 19.95
CA GLN A 280 -1.61 1.10 18.57
C GLN A 280 -0.19 0.98 18.03
N LYS A 281 0.70 1.94 18.32
CA LYS A 281 2.12 1.84 17.97
C LYS A 281 2.79 0.62 18.61
N VAL A 282 2.54 0.37 19.90
CA VAL A 282 3.08 -0.82 20.60
C VAL A 282 2.54 -2.11 20.00
N LYS A 283 1.23 -2.19 19.73
CA LYS A 283 0.60 -3.34 19.08
C LYS A 283 1.22 -3.59 17.71
N ALA A 284 1.42 -2.53 16.91
CA ALA A 284 2.02 -2.63 15.59
C ALA A 284 3.48 -3.09 15.61
N ASP A 285 4.30 -2.60 16.54
CA ASP A 285 5.69 -3.02 16.68
C ASP A 285 5.79 -4.53 16.97
N ILE A 286 4.93 -5.04 17.86
CA ILE A 286 4.83 -6.47 18.16
C ILE A 286 4.38 -7.25 16.92
N GLN A 287 3.33 -6.80 16.24
CA GLN A 287 2.74 -7.53 15.11
C GLN A 287 3.63 -7.53 13.86
N LEU A 288 4.37 -6.45 13.59
CA LEU A 288 5.30 -6.39 12.46
C LEU A 288 6.58 -7.22 12.72
N LYS A 289 7.06 -7.29 13.97
CA LYS A 289 8.21 -8.14 14.35
C LYS A 289 7.88 -9.62 14.43
N LYS A 290 6.61 -9.99 14.66
CA LYS A 290 6.15 -11.37 14.55
C LYS A 290 6.26 -11.81 13.08
N HIS A 291 7.40 -12.42 12.74
CA HIS A 291 7.61 -13.18 11.51
C HIS A 291 6.77 -14.46 11.45
N ASN A 292 6.19 -14.90 12.57
CA ASN A 292 5.38 -16.10 12.62
C ASN A 292 4.00 -15.84 12.01
N VAL A 293 3.85 -16.35 10.78
CA VAL A 293 2.71 -17.10 10.27
C VAL A 293 1.39 -16.65 10.89
N ASN A 294 0.80 -15.62 10.32
CA ASN A 294 -0.66 -15.53 10.37
C ASN A 294 -1.17 -16.78 9.64
N THR A 295 -1.56 -17.80 10.41
CA THR A 295 -1.90 -19.14 9.89
C THR A 295 -3.02 -19.05 8.86
N ALA A 296 -3.98 -18.15 9.06
CA ALA A 296 -5.05 -17.88 8.11
C ALA A 296 -4.50 -17.31 6.80
N PHE A 297 -3.65 -16.29 6.87
CA PHE A 297 -3.03 -15.65 5.71
C PHE A 297 -2.13 -16.60 4.91
N ASN A 298 -1.27 -17.36 5.60
CA ASN A 298 -0.41 -18.34 4.93
C ASN A 298 -1.24 -19.46 4.28
N THR A 299 -2.30 -19.89 4.94
CA THR A 299 -3.25 -20.86 4.37
C THR A 299 -3.90 -20.31 3.11
N GLN A 300 -4.36 -19.05 3.12
CA GLN A 300 -4.91 -18.40 1.93
C GLN A 300 -3.89 -18.34 0.78
N LEU A 301 -2.63 -18.03 1.06
CA LEU A 301 -1.57 -18.01 0.04
C LEU A 301 -1.30 -19.40 -0.55
N ILE A 302 -1.28 -20.45 0.28
CA ILE A 302 -1.14 -21.83 -0.19
C ILE A 302 -2.34 -22.22 -1.06
N MET A 303 -3.57 -21.83 -0.68
CA MET A 303 -4.76 -22.09 -1.48
C MET A 303 -4.77 -21.31 -2.79
N GLN A 304 -4.25 -20.08 -2.81
CA GLN A 304 -4.04 -19.31 -4.04
C GLN A 304 -3.06 -20.04 -4.99
N GLU A 305 -1.90 -20.49 -4.50
CA GLU A 305 -0.95 -21.26 -5.31
C GLU A 305 -1.57 -22.58 -5.82
N ALA A 306 -2.35 -23.28 -4.99
CA ALA A 306 -3.06 -24.48 -5.41
C ALA A 306 -4.11 -24.19 -6.50
N PHE A 307 -4.79 -23.05 -6.43
CA PHE A 307 -5.71 -22.59 -7.47
C PHE A 307 -4.98 -22.25 -8.78
N ASP A 308 -3.83 -21.59 -8.70
CA ASP A 308 -3.01 -21.27 -9.87
C ASP A 308 -2.45 -22.53 -10.53
N LEU A 309 -2.01 -23.52 -9.74
CA LEU A 309 -1.62 -24.85 -10.20
C LEU A 309 -2.77 -25.59 -10.88
N ALA A 310 -3.98 -25.54 -10.32
CA ALA A 310 -5.17 -26.14 -10.94
C ALA A 310 -5.48 -25.50 -12.31
N ASN A 311 -5.38 -24.18 -12.42
CA ASN A 311 -5.55 -23.45 -13.68
C ASN A 311 -4.43 -23.80 -14.68
N GLN A 312 -3.18 -23.91 -14.22
CA GLN A 312 -2.05 -24.33 -15.03
C GLN A 312 -2.25 -25.74 -15.56
N ARG A 313 -2.63 -26.71 -14.70
CA ARG A 313 -2.97 -28.08 -15.08
C ARG A 313 -4.04 -28.12 -16.15
N LYS A 314 -5.12 -27.34 -15.99
CA LYS A 314 -6.21 -27.23 -16.98
C LYS A 314 -5.70 -26.67 -18.32
N LEU A 315 -4.90 -25.61 -18.28
CA LEU A 315 -4.33 -24.98 -19.48
C LEU A 315 -3.38 -25.93 -20.22
N ILE A 316 -2.45 -26.57 -19.50
CA ILE A 316 -1.51 -27.55 -20.06
C ILE A 316 -2.28 -28.71 -20.68
N THR A 317 -3.30 -29.23 -19.98
CA THR A 317 -4.14 -30.32 -20.51
C THR A 317 -4.81 -29.90 -21.80
N LYS A 318 -5.40 -28.69 -21.87
CA LYS A 318 -6.01 -28.18 -23.10
C LYS A 318 -5.01 -28.06 -24.25
N ILE A 319 -3.84 -27.45 -24.01
CA ILE A 319 -2.78 -27.28 -25.01
C ILE A 319 -2.27 -28.63 -25.54
N ASN A 320 -2.08 -29.61 -24.65
CA ASN A 320 -1.59 -30.94 -25.03
C ASN A 320 -2.66 -31.80 -25.71
N THR A 321 -3.92 -31.66 -25.31
CA THR A 321 -5.06 -32.39 -25.92
C THR A 321 -5.39 -31.84 -27.31
N GLU A 322 -5.13 -30.55 -27.57
CA GLU A 322 -5.31 -29.92 -28.89
C GLU A 322 -4.25 -30.35 -29.94
N LYS A 323 -3.39 -31.33 -29.66
CA LYS A 323 -2.46 -31.92 -30.64
C LYS A 323 -2.70 -33.41 -30.89
N VAL A 324 -3.66 -33.71 -31.78
CA VAL A 324 -3.48 -34.50 -33.03
C VAL A 324 -4.61 -34.12 -33.99
N SER A 325 -4.58 -32.92 -34.58
CA SER A 325 -5.28 -32.71 -35.85
C SER A 325 -4.28 -33.01 -36.97
N GLN A 326 -4.68 -33.94 -37.83
CA GLN A 326 -3.92 -34.53 -38.93
C GLN A 326 -3.02 -33.52 -39.66
N SER A 327 -1.88 -34.01 -40.15
CA SER A 327 -0.97 -33.34 -41.08
C SER A 327 -1.70 -32.35 -42.00
N ARG A 328 -1.66 -31.07 -41.67
CA ARG A 328 -2.13 -30.01 -42.58
C ARG A 328 -1.14 -29.97 -43.74
N GLU A 329 -1.53 -30.54 -44.87
CA GLU A 329 -0.75 -30.54 -46.12
C GLU A 329 -0.43 -29.11 -46.62
N ASN A 330 -1.12 -28.08 -46.12
CA ASN A 330 -0.81 -26.68 -46.39
C ASN A 330 -0.24 -25.98 -45.16
N LYS A 331 1.08 -25.98 -45.01
CA LYS A 331 1.78 -25.04 -44.11
C LYS A 331 1.75 -23.64 -44.74
N PRO A 332 1.42 -22.59 -43.96
CA PRO A 332 1.51 -21.22 -44.46
C PRO A 332 2.96 -20.87 -44.83
N LYS A 333 3.15 -20.09 -45.91
CA LYS A 333 4.49 -19.65 -46.35
C LYS A 333 5.18 -18.74 -45.35
N VAL A 334 4.40 -18.02 -44.53
CA VAL A 334 4.87 -17.16 -43.45
C VAL A 334 3.88 -17.23 -42.29
N GLN A 335 4.39 -17.29 -41.07
CA GLN A 335 3.63 -17.08 -39.84
C GLN A 335 4.31 -15.94 -39.08
N ALA A 336 3.60 -14.81 -38.93
CA ALA A 336 4.05 -13.69 -38.13
C ALA A 336 3.23 -13.64 -36.84
N ILE A 337 3.90 -13.55 -35.70
CA ILE A 337 3.28 -13.36 -34.39
C ILE A 337 3.56 -11.90 -34.01
N PHE A 338 2.51 -11.10 -33.94
CA PHE A 338 2.59 -9.73 -33.45
C PHE A 338 2.28 -9.75 -31.96
N CYS A 339 3.34 -9.73 -31.14
CA CYS A 339 3.19 -9.44 -29.72
C CYS A 339 3.09 -7.92 -29.57
N ILE A 340 2.05 -7.44 -28.91
CA ILE A 340 2.04 -6.07 -28.39
C ILE A 340 3.03 -6.04 -27.22
N ASP A 341 4.10 -5.26 -27.38
CA ASP A 341 5.00 -4.95 -26.27
C ASP A 341 4.38 -3.77 -25.52
N VAL A 342 3.82 -4.02 -24.34
CA VAL A 342 3.25 -2.98 -23.47
C VAL A 342 4.32 -2.29 -22.62
N ARG A 343 5.61 -2.53 -22.86
CA ARG A 343 6.70 -1.77 -22.24
C ARG A 343 6.89 -0.47 -23.03
N SER A 344 6.15 0.57 -22.64
CA SER A 344 6.39 1.95 -23.09
C SER A 344 7.48 2.62 -22.27
#